data_AF-A0A8S8YCQ7-F1
#
_entry.id   AF-A0A8S8YCQ7-F1
#
_cell.length_a   1.000
_cell.length_b   1.000
_cell.length_c   1.000
_cell.angle_alpha   90.00
_cell.angle_beta   90.00
_cell.angle_gamma   90.00
#
_symmetry.space_group_name_H-M   'P 1'
#
loop_
_entity.id
_entity.type
_entity.pdbx_description
1 polymer ?
#
loop_
_entity_poly.entity_id
_entity_poly.type
_entity_poly.pdbx_seq_one_letter_code
_entity_poly.pdbx_strand_id
1 'polypeptide(L)'
;MGCLHSPMAWSTSKRRWPPPRPTAKKRLDKTAAERKKRRSGADLGIERFDPVQHVAKEKAETASMWFVLAFAAVVALLNRHLLMGWVGPGDGFLLWFLPIGMLIFLPALHRAVMPEAFVEQYKPGTWVKAGFLHTFTFLALSFLLVNPPFGDVTAASLDGDWDIGVMDGDGTLVLASASDNATDDGGEGFAWTTDDGILRGSAWVMFTLTDNDEVSANEVEVRLSSNAGSETVEPVEVVPDAFANLSRSGR
;
A
#
# COMPACT_ATOMS: atom_id res chain seq x y z
N MET A 1 78.20 -54.84 23.48
CA MET A 1 77.04 -55.36 24.23
C MET A 1 76.74 -54.36 25.33
N GLY A 2 75.66 -53.59 25.17
CA GLY A 2 75.24 -52.56 26.11
C GLY A 2 74.01 -52.99 26.88
N CYS A 3 73.91 -52.55 28.13
CA CYS A 3 72.69 -52.57 28.92
C CYS A 3 72.67 -51.38 29.89
N LEU A 4 71.59 -50.62 29.79
CA LEU A 4 70.85 -49.85 30.82
C LEU A 4 71.58 -48.85 31.74
N HIS A 5 71.17 -47.59 31.66
CA HIS A 5 70.34 -46.94 32.70
C HIS A 5 69.77 -45.60 32.21
N SER A 6 68.44 -45.47 32.23
CA SER A 6 67.73 -44.18 32.14
C SER A 6 67.54 -43.58 33.53
N PRO A 7 67.74 -42.27 33.71
CA PRO A 7 67.14 -41.53 34.81
C PRO A 7 65.96 -40.67 34.35
N MET A 8 64.88 -40.78 35.13
CA MET A 8 63.64 -40.01 35.14
C MET A 8 63.90 -38.50 35.33
N ALA A 9 63.42 -37.66 34.42
CA ALA A 9 63.37 -36.20 34.61
C ALA A 9 61.97 -35.78 35.09
N TRP A 10 61.91 -35.23 36.31
CA TRP A 10 60.70 -34.67 36.90
C TRP A 10 60.41 -33.27 36.33
N SER A 11 59.21 -33.07 35.76
CA SER A 11 58.69 -31.77 35.32
C SER A 11 58.14 -30.98 36.52
N THR A 12 58.76 -29.86 36.87
CA THR A 12 58.28 -28.95 37.92
C THR A 12 57.24 -27.98 37.35
N SER A 13 55.96 -28.22 37.66
CA SER A 13 54.89 -27.25 37.35
C SER A 13 54.96 -26.07 38.32
N LYS A 14 55.31 -24.88 37.81
CA LYS A 14 55.25 -23.62 38.59
C LYS A 14 53.77 -23.28 38.85
N ARG A 15 53.30 -23.50 40.08
CA ARG A 15 52.02 -22.95 40.56
C ARG A 15 52.04 -21.42 40.51
N ARG A 16 51.19 -20.84 39.68
CA ARG A 16 50.98 -19.39 39.55
C ARG A 16 49.94 -18.95 40.59
N TRP A 17 50.35 -18.16 41.58
CA TRP A 17 49.44 -17.56 42.57
C TRP A 17 48.55 -16.49 41.91
N PRO A 18 47.29 -16.32 42.34
CA PRO A 18 46.45 -15.20 41.88
C PRO A 18 46.99 -13.86 42.41
N PRO A 19 46.79 -12.75 41.67
CA PRO A 19 47.27 -11.44 42.09
C PRO A 19 46.61 -10.99 43.40
N PRO A 20 47.32 -10.21 44.24
CA PRO A 20 46.79 -9.75 45.52
C PRO A 20 45.55 -8.86 45.32
N ARG A 21 44.52 -9.08 46.15
CA ARG A 21 43.28 -8.28 46.12
C ARG A 21 43.58 -6.82 46.47
N PRO A 22 43.01 -5.84 45.75
CA PRO A 22 43.24 -4.44 46.04
C PRO A 22 42.73 -4.09 47.45
N THR A 23 43.55 -3.37 48.21
CA THR A 23 43.25 -2.94 49.58
C THR A 23 42.03 -2.01 49.60
N ALA A 24 41.25 -2.04 50.70
CA ALA A 24 40.01 -1.29 50.83
C ALA A 24 40.16 0.22 50.55
N LYS A 25 41.33 0.80 50.87
CA LYS A 25 41.68 2.20 50.57
C LYS A 25 41.72 2.47 49.06
N LYS A 26 42.40 1.61 48.27
CA LYS A 26 42.43 1.72 46.80
C LYS A 26 41.04 1.58 46.16
N ARG A 27 40.14 0.80 46.78
CA ARG A 27 38.75 0.69 46.32
C ARG A 27 37.99 2.00 46.55
N LEU A 28 38.11 2.60 47.74
CA LEU A 28 37.47 3.87 48.08
C LEU A 28 37.97 5.03 47.21
N ASP A 29 39.29 5.11 46.96
CA ASP A 29 39.86 6.16 46.12
C ASP A 29 39.40 6.03 44.66
N LYS A 30 39.26 4.80 44.16
CA LYS A 30 38.73 4.53 42.82
C LYS A 30 37.25 4.91 42.72
N THR A 31 36.44 4.61 43.74
CA THR A 31 35.04 5.02 43.79
C THR A 31 34.89 6.53 43.93
N ALA A 32 35.78 7.21 44.67
CA ALA A 32 35.80 8.66 44.80
C ALA A 32 36.22 9.36 43.49
N ALA A 33 37.19 8.80 42.77
CA ALA A 33 37.60 9.26 41.44
C ALA A 33 36.48 9.08 40.41
N GLU A 34 35.80 7.93 40.40
CA GLU A 34 34.61 7.71 39.56
C GLU A 34 33.46 8.66 39.91
N ARG A 35 33.23 8.92 41.20
CA ARG A 35 32.18 9.85 41.64
C ARG A 35 32.50 11.31 41.29
N LYS A 36 33.79 11.69 41.28
CA LYS A 36 34.25 13.00 40.78
C LYS A 36 34.12 13.10 39.26
N LYS A 37 34.43 12.03 38.51
CA LYS A 37 34.21 11.95 37.05
C LYS A 37 32.72 12.08 36.68
N ARG A 38 31.81 11.58 37.52
CA ARG A 38 30.35 11.72 37.34
C ARG A 38 29.79 13.11 37.72
N ARG A 39 30.56 13.96 38.40
CA ARG A 39 30.11 15.30 38.85
C ARG A 39 30.62 16.45 37.98
N SER A 40 31.71 16.27 37.23
CA SER A 40 32.14 17.26 36.24
C SER A 40 31.36 17.05 34.95
N GLY A 41 30.30 17.84 34.73
CA GLY A 41 29.55 17.89 33.46
C GLY A 41 30.34 18.46 32.27
N ALA A 42 31.67 18.31 32.27
CA ALA A 42 32.58 18.94 31.31
C ALA A 42 33.10 18.00 30.22
N ASP A 43 32.76 16.70 30.29
CA ASP A 43 33.23 15.73 29.29
C ASP A 43 32.19 14.61 29.09
N LEU A 44 31.04 15.00 28.57
CA LEU A 44 29.95 14.10 28.19
C LEU A 44 30.04 13.64 26.73
N GLY A 45 31.18 13.81 26.05
CA GLY A 45 31.29 13.54 24.62
C GLY A 45 30.36 14.41 23.75
N ILE A 46 29.79 15.47 24.35
CA ILE A 46 29.08 16.52 23.64
C ILE A 46 30.16 17.34 22.95
N GLU A 47 30.37 17.11 21.66
CA GLU A 47 31.19 18.00 20.83
C GLU A 47 30.76 19.45 21.11
N ARG A 48 31.74 20.35 21.29
CA ARG A 48 31.46 21.77 21.50
C ARG A 48 30.56 22.24 20.35
N PHE A 49 29.43 22.83 20.71
CA PHE A 49 28.45 23.31 19.74
C PHE A 49 29.11 24.30 18.77
N ASP A 50 29.28 23.88 17.52
CA ASP A 50 29.70 24.73 16.42
C ASP A 50 28.46 25.16 15.63
N PRO A 51 28.06 26.45 15.70
CA PRO A 51 26.86 26.92 15.03
C PRO A 51 26.93 26.77 13.50
N VAL A 52 28.11 26.84 12.89
CA VAL A 52 28.24 26.76 11.43
C VAL A 52 28.01 25.32 10.95
N GLN A 53 28.63 24.36 11.64
CA GLN A 53 28.44 22.94 11.35
C GLN A 53 27.02 22.48 11.66
N HIS A 54 26.43 23.00 12.75
CA HIS A 54 25.05 22.69 13.08
C HIS A 54 24.08 23.20 12.00
N VAL A 55 24.25 24.42 11.51
CA VAL A 55 23.39 24.96 10.44
C VAL A 55 23.57 24.17 9.14
N ALA A 56 24.80 23.80 8.79
CA ALA A 56 25.06 22.98 7.60
C ALA A 56 24.36 21.61 7.71
N LYS A 57 24.42 20.99 8.90
CA LYS A 57 23.74 19.74 9.21
C LYS A 57 22.22 19.83 9.05
N GLU A 58 21.59 20.83 9.65
CA GLU A 58 20.14 21.01 9.55
C GLU A 58 19.70 21.26 8.10
N LYS A 59 20.48 22.01 7.32
CA LYS A 59 20.22 22.21 5.89
C LYS A 59 20.29 20.90 5.10
N ALA A 60 21.29 20.06 5.34
CA ALA A 60 21.39 18.78 4.65
C ALA A 60 20.31 17.79 5.08
N GLU A 61 19.94 17.75 6.37
CA GLU A 61 18.83 16.93 6.86
C GLU A 61 17.52 17.37 6.20
N THR A 62 17.27 18.68 6.12
CA THR A 62 16.08 19.24 5.46
C THR A 62 16.04 18.90 3.97
N ALA A 63 17.16 19.12 3.25
CA ALA A 63 17.24 18.78 1.82
C ALA A 63 17.02 17.28 1.57
N SER A 64 17.54 16.43 2.46
CA SER A 64 17.32 14.99 2.41
C SER A 64 15.85 14.61 2.65
N MET A 65 15.14 15.32 3.54
CA MET A 65 13.70 15.11 3.74
C MET A 65 12.89 15.45 2.49
N TRP A 66 13.19 16.58 1.85
CA TRP A 66 12.53 16.96 0.58
C TRP A 66 12.76 15.94 -0.53
N PHE A 67 14.00 15.43 -0.64
CA PHE A 67 14.32 14.36 -1.58
C PHE A 67 13.48 13.11 -1.33
N VAL A 68 13.33 12.69 -0.06
CA VAL A 68 12.52 11.51 0.30
C VAL A 68 11.05 11.73 -0.03
N LEU A 69 10.50 12.94 0.20
CA LEU A 69 9.13 13.28 -0.18
C LEU A 69 8.92 13.17 -1.69
N ALA A 70 9.83 13.73 -2.48
CA ALA A 70 9.78 13.65 -3.94
C ALA A 70 9.88 12.20 -4.43
N PHE A 71 10.78 11.41 -3.84
CA PHE A 71 10.93 9.99 -4.15
C PHE A 71 9.67 9.20 -3.82
N ALA A 72 9.08 9.41 -2.64
CA ALA A 72 7.84 8.76 -2.23
C ALA A 72 6.67 9.12 -3.16
N ALA A 73 6.61 10.37 -3.61
CA ALA A 73 5.61 10.81 -4.58
C ALA A 73 5.77 10.13 -5.94
N VAL A 74 7.00 10.04 -6.46
CA VAL A 74 7.29 9.29 -7.69
C VAL A 74 6.90 7.83 -7.53
N VAL A 75 7.29 7.18 -6.43
CA VAL A 75 6.94 5.78 -6.15
C VAL A 75 5.42 5.59 -6.07
N ALA A 76 4.68 6.49 -5.43
CA ALA A 76 3.22 6.43 -5.37
C ALA A 76 2.57 6.52 -6.76
N LEU A 77 3.03 7.44 -7.61
CA LEU A 77 2.55 7.59 -8.98
C LEU A 77 2.90 6.38 -9.85
N LEU A 78 4.13 5.85 -9.74
CA LEU A 78 4.54 4.62 -10.42
C LEU A 78 3.67 3.43 -9.98
N ASN A 79 3.38 3.33 -8.68
CA ASN A 79 2.52 2.26 -8.15
C ASN A 79 1.10 2.33 -8.72
N ARG A 80 0.53 3.54 -8.76
CA ARG A 80 -0.83 3.75 -9.24
C ARG A 80 -0.96 3.56 -10.75
N HIS A 81 -0.09 4.19 -11.55
CA HIS A 81 -0.29 4.31 -12.99
C HIS A 81 0.42 3.25 -13.82
N LEU A 82 1.52 2.67 -13.32
CA LEU A 82 2.29 1.67 -14.06
C LEU A 82 2.08 0.27 -13.47
N LEU A 83 2.23 0.11 -12.15
CA LEU A 83 2.25 -1.21 -11.53
C LEU A 83 0.88 -1.89 -11.50
N MET A 84 -0.22 -1.14 -11.31
CA MET A 84 -1.57 -1.72 -11.39
C MET A 84 -1.88 -2.36 -12.74
N GLY A 85 -1.43 -1.73 -13.85
CA GLY A 85 -1.59 -2.31 -15.19
C GLY A 85 -0.68 -3.51 -15.45
N TRP A 86 0.44 -3.61 -14.74
CA TRP A 86 1.47 -4.64 -14.98
C TRP A 86 1.31 -5.88 -14.11
N VAL A 87 0.80 -5.74 -12.88
CA VAL A 87 0.72 -6.82 -11.88
C VAL A 87 -0.51 -7.72 -12.06
N GLY A 88 -1.50 -7.30 -12.85
CA GLY A 88 -2.68 -8.10 -13.18
C GLY A 88 -3.64 -8.36 -11.99
N PRO A 89 -4.86 -8.88 -12.26
CA PRO A 89 -5.83 -9.16 -11.21
C PRO A 89 -5.42 -10.42 -10.44
N GLY A 90 -4.90 -10.27 -9.22
CA GLY A 90 -4.56 -11.40 -8.34
C GLY A 90 -3.41 -11.11 -7.37
N ASP A 91 -2.45 -10.30 -7.79
CA ASP A 91 -1.21 -10.02 -7.05
C ASP A 91 -1.26 -8.68 -6.30
N GLY A 92 -2.41 -8.34 -5.74
CA GLY A 92 -2.64 -7.08 -5.02
C GLY A 92 -1.65 -6.85 -3.87
N PHE A 93 -1.15 -7.92 -3.25
CA PHE A 93 -0.10 -7.87 -2.22
C PHE A 93 1.18 -7.20 -2.73
N LEU A 94 1.62 -7.51 -3.95
CA LEU A 94 2.88 -7.00 -4.51
C LEU A 94 2.83 -5.47 -4.67
N LEU A 95 1.66 -4.91 -5.00
CA LEU A 95 1.42 -3.46 -5.10
C LEU A 95 1.60 -2.71 -3.78
N TRP A 96 1.48 -3.38 -2.64
CA TRP A 96 1.68 -2.77 -1.32
C TRP A 96 3.12 -2.91 -0.82
N PHE A 97 3.75 -4.06 -1.07
CA PHE A 97 5.09 -4.33 -0.58
C PHE A 97 6.19 -3.76 -1.47
N LEU A 98 5.96 -3.64 -2.78
CA LEU A 98 6.97 -3.10 -3.69
C LEU A 98 7.35 -1.64 -3.34
N PRO A 99 6.41 -0.71 -3.08
CA PRO A 99 6.72 0.65 -2.66
C PRO A 99 7.48 0.74 -1.34
N ILE A 100 7.22 -0.20 -0.42
CA ILE A 100 7.96 -0.32 0.84
C ILE A 100 9.35 -0.93 0.56
N GLY A 101 9.45 -1.89 -0.35
CA GLY A 101 10.73 -2.46 -0.80
C GLY A 101 11.66 -1.41 -1.40
N MET A 102 11.11 -0.38 -2.06
CA MET A 102 11.90 0.71 -2.65
C MET A 102 12.74 1.52 -1.64
N LEU A 103 12.47 1.41 -0.33
CA LEU A 103 13.31 2.01 0.72
C LEU A 103 14.78 1.57 0.66
N ILE A 104 15.07 0.37 0.16
CA ILE A 104 16.46 -0.13 0.08
C ILE A 104 17.31 0.69 -0.89
N PHE A 105 16.68 1.35 -1.87
CA PHE A 105 17.38 2.17 -2.85
C PHE A 105 17.66 3.59 -2.37
N LEU A 106 16.98 4.06 -1.31
CA LEU A 106 17.18 5.42 -0.78
C LEU A 106 18.65 5.79 -0.52
N PRO A 107 19.48 4.94 0.13
CA PRO A 107 20.90 5.28 0.35
C PRO A 107 21.72 5.37 -0.94
N ALA A 108 21.37 4.60 -1.97
CA ALA A 108 22.07 4.64 -3.26
C ALA A 108 21.65 5.89 -4.04
N LEU A 109 20.34 6.15 -4.08
CA LEU A 109 19.76 7.28 -4.81
C LEU A 109 20.15 8.62 -4.17
N HIS A 110 20.17 8.70 -2.83
CA HIS A 110 20.62 9.89 -2.11
C HIS A 110 22.07 10.24 -2.46
N ARG A 111 22.98 9.26 -2.49
CA ARG A 111 24.37 9.49 -2.90
C ARG A 111 24.53 9.89 -4.36
N ALA A 112 23.63 9.44 -5.24
CA ALA A 112 23.68 9.76 -6.66
C ALA A 112 23.16 11.17 -6.97
N VAL A 113 22.16 11.64 -6.21
CA VAL A 113 21.47 12.91 -6.51
C VAL A 113 21.99 14.07 -5.67
N MET A 114 22.40 13.82 -4.42
CA MET A 114 22.74 14.89 -3.49
C MET A 114 24.20 15.35 -3.65
N PRO A 115 24.48 16.65 -3.44
CA PRO A 115 25.84 17.17 -3.36
C PRO A 115 26.68 16.47 -2.29
N GLU A 116 27.98 16.32 -2.54
CA GLU A 116 28.93 15.63 -1.63
C GLU A 116 28.85 16.15 -0.19
N ALA A 117 28.72 17.48 -0.02
CA ALA A 117 28.59 18.12 1.29
C ALA A 117 27.38 17.63 2.11
N PHE A 118 26.32 17.15 1.47
CA PHE A 118 25.12 16.60 2.13
C PHE A 118 25.22 15.08 2.33
N VAL A 119 25.96 14.39 1.47
CA VAL A 119 26.19 12.94 1.57
C VAL A 119 26.98 12.59 2.83
N GLU A 120 28.00 13.38 3.18
CA GLU A 120 28.81 13.18 4.40
C GLU A 120 27.97 13.23 5.68
N GLN A 121 26.88 13.97 5.65
CA GLN A 121 26.00 14.20 6.79
C GLN A 121 24.89 13.13 6.87
N TYR A 122 24.73 12.29 5.84
CA TYR A 122 23.76 11.21 5.80
C TYR A 122 24.25 10.00 6.60
N LYS A 123 23.71 9.86 7.82
CA LYS A 123 24.07 8.79 8.77
C LYS A 123 23.01 7.69 8.78
N PRO A 124 23.31 6.50 9.35
CA PRO A 124 22.32 5.41 9.47
C PRO A 124 21.02 5.82 10.18
N GLY A 125 21.09 6.72 11.18
CA GLY A 125 19.91 7.26 11.85
C GLY A 125 19.02 8.12 10.93
N THR A 126 19.62 8.78 9.94
CA THR A 126 18.89 9.55 8.91
C THR A 126 18.13 8.62 7.97
N TRP A 127 18.68 7.45 7.65
CA TRP A 127 18.00 6.44 6.83
C TRP A 127 16.74 5.90 7.50
N VAL A 128 16.77 5.64 8.82
CA VAL A 128 15.57 5.19 9.56
C VAL A 128 14.48 6.27 9.52
N LYS A 129 14.83 7.54 9.77
CA LYS A 129 13.90 8.68 9.67
C LYS A 129 13.32 8.81 8.26
N ALA A 130 14.17 8.75 7.24
CA ALA A 130 13.79 8.76 5.83
C ALA A 130 12.84 7.60 5.50
N GLY A 131 13.05 6.43 6.10
CA GLY A 131 12.19 5.30 5.89
C GLY A 131 10.79 5.48 6.44
N PHE A 132 10.65 6.00 7.66
CA PHE A 132 9.33 6.37 8.20
C PHE A 132 8.66 7.44 7.34
N LEU A 133 9.40 8.48 6.96
CA LEU A 133 8.89 9.56 6.11
C LEU A 133 8.38 9.01 4.78
N HIS A 134 9.17 8.18 4.09
CA HIS A 134 8.76 7.53 2.84
C HIS A 134 7.48 6.73 3.00
N THR A 135 7.41 5.84 4.00
CA THR A 135 6.25 4.97 4.20
C THR A 135 4.98 5.78 4.46
N PHE A 136 5.02 6.78 5.35
CA PHE A 136 3.85 7.60 5.64
C PHE A 136 3.43 8.48 4.46
N THR A 137 4.39 9.08 3.75
CA THR A 137 4.09 9.88 2.55
C THR A 137 3.51 9.01 1.45
N PHE A 138 4.08 7.83 1.20
CA PHE A 138 3.54 6.87 0.24
C PHE A 138 2.11 6.46 0.59
N LEU A 139 1.83 6.12 1.84
CA LEU A 139 0.48 5.75 2.28
C LEU A 139 -0.50 6.93 2.14
N ALA A 140 -0.11 8.12 2.56
CA ALA A 140 -0.93 9.32 2.45
C ALA A 140 -1.26 9.65 0.99
N LEU A 141 -0.26 9.60 0.10
CA LEU A 141 -0.46 9.81 -1.33
C LEU A 141 -1.27 8.69 -1.97
N SER A 142 -1.10 7.45 -1.54
CA SER A 142 -1.90 6.32 -2.04
C SER A 142 -3.38 6.52 -1.70
N PHE A 143 -3.71 6.92 -0.47
CA PHE A 143 -5.09 7.25 -0.12
C PHE A 143 -5.62 8.46 -0.90
N LEU A 144 -4.79 9.48 -1.12
CA LEU A 144 -5.16 10.63 -1.93
C LEU A 144 -5.41 10.25 -3.41
N LEU A 145 -4.61 9.34 -3.96
CA LEU A 145 -4.71 8.83 -5.34
C LEU A 145 -5.78 7.74 -5.52
N VAL A 146 -6.36 7.23 -4.43
CA VAL A 146 -7.49 6.30 -4.45
C VAL A 146 -8.82 7.04 -4.30
N ASN A 147 -8.84 8.19 -3.62
CA ASN A 147 -10.05 9.00 -3.48
C ASN A 147 -10.32 9.87 -4.72
N PRO A 148 -11.60 10.14 -5.10
CA PRO A 148 -11.92 11.16 -6.09
C PRO A 148 -11.43 12.53 -5.57
N PRO A 149 -10.74 13.41 -6.34
CA PRO A 149 -10.68 13.62 -7.80
C PRO A 149 -9.49 12.98 -8.56
N PHE A 150 -8.65 12.16 -7.92
CA PHE A 150 -7.45 11.57 -8.56
C PHE A 150 -7.54 10.05 -8.78
N GLY A 151 -8.45 9.39 -8.05
CA GLY A 151 -8.65 7.94 -8.09
C GLY A 151 -9.74 7.46 -9.04
N ASP A 152 -10.24 8.32 -9.90
CA ASP A 152 -11.29 8.06 -10.88
C ASP A 152 -10.79 7.15 -12.03
N VAL A 153 -10.68 5.86 -11.75
CA VAL A 153 -10.22 4.84 -12.73
C VAL A 153 -10.85 3.47 -12.46
N THR A 154 -12.01 3.43 -11.80
CA THR A 154 -12.76 2.18 -11.60
C THR A 154 -13.57 1.91 -12.86
N ALA A 155 -13.48 0.71 -13.40
CA ALA A 155 -14.34 0.29 -14.50
C ALA A 155 -15.82 0.42 -14.10
N ALA A 156 -16.69 0.67 -15.08
CA ALA A 156 -18.12 0.66 -14.88
C ALA A 156 -18.58 -0.63 -14.19
N SER A 157 -19.44 -0.48 -13.20
CA SER A 157 -20.06 -1.57 -12.47
C SER A 157 -21.57 -1.44 -12.52
N LEU A 158 -22.27 -2.57 -12.55
CA LEU A 158 -23.71 -2.61 -12.28
C LEU A 158 -23.94 -2.12 -10.84
N ASP A 159 -24.72 -1.06 -10.70
CA ASP A 159 -24.96 -0.40 -9.42
C ASP A 159 -26.39 -0.66 -8.94
N GLY A 160 -26.59 -1.84 -8.35
CA GLY A 160 -27.86 -2.24 -7.77
C GLY A 160 -28.52 -3.43 -8.47
N ASP A 161 -29.82 -3.59 -8.21
CA ASP A 161 -30.66 -4.63 -8.80
C ASP A 161 -31.01 -4.27 -10.25
N TRP A 162 -31.01 -5.29 -11.10
CA TRP A 162 -31.53 -5.23 -12.46
C TRP A 162 -32.93 -5.85 -12.48
N ASP A 163 -33.78 -5.39 -13.39
CA ASP A 163 -35.17 -5.86 -13.50
C ASP A 163 -35.56 -6.06 -14.96
N ILE A 164 -36.59 -6.86 -15.20
CA ILE A 164 -37.18 -7.06 -16.52
C ILE A 164 -38.60 -6.50 -16.49
N GLY A 165 -38.88 -5.54 -17.37
CA GLY A 165 -40.20 -4.95 -17.55
C GLY A 165 -40.90 -5.50 -18.78
N VAL A 166 -42.15 -5.92 -18.66
CA VAL A 166 -42.98 -6.35 -19.80
C VAL A 166 -44.08 -5.32 -20.02
N MET A 167 -44.20 -4.84 -21.25
CA MET A 167 -45.30 -3.96 -21.66
C MET A 167 -46.49 -4.81 -22.06
N ASP A 168 -47.58 -4.71 -21.32
CA ASP A 168 -48.84 -5.34 -21.66
C ASP A 168 -49.54 -4.61 -22.83
N GLY A 169 -50.56 -5.24 -23.42
CA GLY A 169 -51.27 -4.73 -24.60
C GLY A 169 -52.02 -3.42 -24.38
N ASP A 170 -52.19 -2.99 -23.13
CA ASP A 170 -52.76 -1.70 -22.73
C ASP A 170 -51.70 -0.58 -22.56
N GLY A 171 -50.42 -0.91 -22.73
CA GLY A 171 -49.29 0.01 -22.56
C GLY A 171 -48.81 0.15 -21.11
N THR A 172 -49.27 -0.69 -20.19
CA THR A 172 -48.79 -0.72 -18.81
C THR A 172 -47.45 -1.46 -18.72
N LEU A 173 -46.44 -0.83 -18.11
CA LEU A 173 -45.16 -1.48 -17.78
C LEU A 173 -45.30 -2.27 -16.47
N VAL A 174 -45.11 -3.59 -16.53
CA VAL A 174 -45.08 -4.45 -15.36
C VAL A 174 -43.65 -4.93 -15.14
N LEU A 175 -43.06 -4.54 -14.02
CA LEU A 175 -41.74 -5.00 -13.57
C LEU A 175 -41.84 -6.39 -12.96
N ALA A 176 -40.85 -7.25 -13.21
CA ALA A 176 -40.83 -8.62 -12.68
C ALA A 176 -40.84 -8.59 -11.15
N SER A 177 -40.02 -7.71 -10.54
CA SER A 177 -39.99 -7.56 -9.07
C SER A 177 -41.32 -7.15 -8.44
N ALA A 178 -42.21 -6.51 -9.20
CA ALA A 178 -43.51 -6.01 -8.74
C ALA A 178 -44.70 -6.86 -9.23
N SER A 179 -44.43 -7.96 -9.94
CA SER A 179 -45.45 -8.83 -10.53
C SER A 179 -45.75 -10.02 -9.63
N ASP A 180 -47.03 -10.26 -9.34
CA ASP A 180 -47.47 -11.48 -8.64
C ASP A 180 -47.24 -12.76 -9.47
N ASN A 181 -47.00 -12.62 -10.77
CA ASN A 181 -46.78 -13.71 -11.71
C ASN A 181 -45.30 -13.97 -12.00
N ALA A 182 -44.39 -13.21 -11.38
CA ALA A 182 -42.95 -13.43 -11.47
C ALA A 182 -42.42 -13.91 -10.11
N THR A 183 -41.45 -14.81 -10.16
CA THR A 183 -40.69 -15.23 -8.97
C THR A 183 -39.23 -14.89 -9.19
N ASP A 184 -38.63 -14.19 -8.23
CA ASP A 184 -37.19 -13.93 -8.18
C ASP A 184 -36.46 -15.22 -7.77
N ASP A 185 -35.47 -15.62 -8.58
CA ASP A 185 -34.59 -16.76 -8.34
C ASP A 185 -33.32 -16.34 -7.59
N GLY A 186 -33.50 -15.58 -6.50
CA GLY A 186 -32.42 -15.15 -5.62
C GLY A 186 -31.34 -14.28 -6.30
N GLY A 187 -31.73 -13.47 -7.29
CA GLY A 187 -30.82 -12.61 -8.04
C GLY A 187 -30.16 -13.28 -9.26
N GLU A 188 -30.42 -14.56 -9.53
CA GLU A 188 -29.97 -15.24 -10.76
C GLU A 188 -30.91 -14.98 -11.95
N GLY A 189 -32.13 -14.50 -11.69
CA GLY A 189 -33.10 -14.09 -12.71
C GLY A 189 -34.55 -14.10 -12.21
N PHE A 190 -35.48 -13.87 -13.14
CA PHE A 190 -36.93 -13.94 -12.88
C PHE A 190 -37.57 -15.08 -13.65
N ALA A 191 -38.44 -15.85 -12.99
CA ALA A 191 -39.29 -16.85 -13.61
C ALA A 191 -40.73 -16.33 -13.71
N TRP A 192 -41.26 -16.21 -14.94
CA TRP A 192 -42.65 -15.83 -15.16
C TRP A 192 -43.57 -17.04 -15.33
N THR A 193 -44.72 -16.98 -14.67
CA THR A 193 -45.80 -17.94 -14.83
C THR A 193 -46.87 -17.34 -15.72
N THR A 194 -47.17 -17.99 -16.85
CA THR A 194 -48.23 -17.59 -17.79
C THR A 194 -49.18 -18.76 -18.02
N ASP A 195 -50.46 -18.47 -18.21
CA ASP A 195 -51.50 -19.50 -18.36
C ASP A 195 -51.36 -20.33 -19.64
N ASP A 196 -50.84 -19.72 -20.72
CA ASP A 196 -50.62 -20.37 -22.02
C ASP A 196 -49.13 -20.70 -22.28
N GLY A 197 -48.24 -20.43 -21.32
CA GLY A 197 -46.80 -20.59 -21.46
C GLY A 197 -46.15 -19.58 -22.40
N ILE A 198 -46.86 -18.52 -22.81
CA ILE A 198 -46.37 -17.51 -23.75
C ILE A 198 -46.41 -16.13 -23.09
N LEU A 199 -45.24 -15.54 -22.88
CA LEU A 199 -45.13 -14.14 -22.52
C LEU A 199 -45.40 -13.27 -23.76
N ARG A 200 -46.49 -12.50 -23.75
CA ARG A 200 -46.88 -11.62 -24.86
C ARG A 200 -46.56 -10.17 -24.48
N GLY A 201 -45.98 -9.43 -25.41
CA GLY A 201 -45.60 -8.03 -25.20
C GLY A 201 -44.17 -7.74 -25.62
N SER A 202 -43.75 -6.49 -25.42
CA SER A 202 -42.34 -6.11 -25.55
C SER A 202 -41.68 -6.19 -24.18
N ALA A 203 -40.57 -6.93 -24.08
CA ALA A 203 -39.78 -7.04 -22.86
C ALA A 203 -38.61 -6.07 -22.90
N TRP A 204 -38.33 -5.43 -21.77
CA TRP A 204 -37.28 -4.45 -21.56
C TRP A 204 -36.41 -4.91 -20.40
N VAL A 205 -35.09 -4.83 -20.54
CA VAL A 205 -34.15 -5.07 -19.45
C VAL A 205 -33.70 -3.72 -18.91
N MET A 206 -33.86 -3.52 -17.61
CA MET A 206 -33.53 -2.28 -16.91
C MET A 206 -32.40 -2.57 -15.94
N PHE A 207 -31.32 -1.81 -16.03
CA PHE A 207 -30.18 -1.91 -15.15
C PHE A 207 -29.54 -0.54 -14.98
N THR A 208 -28.88 -0.36 -13.86
CA THR A 208 -28.13 0.86 -13.52
C THR A 208 -26.65 0.56 -13.67
N LEU A 209 -25.95 1.44 -14.38
CA LEU A 209 -24.50 1.43 -14.45
C LEU A 209 -23.97 2.63 -13.69
N THR A 210 -23.00 2.37 -12.83
CA THR A 210 -22.18 3.40 -12.23
C THR A 210 -20.78 3.29 -12.78
N ASP A 211 -20.34 4.40 -13.36
CA ASP A 211 -18.98 4.64 -13.79
C ASP A 211 -18.55 5.97 -13.17
N ASN A 212 -17.29 6.07 -12.76
CA ASN A 212 -16.76 7.28 -12.16
C ASN A 212 -16.30 8.31 -13.22
N ASP A 213 -15.98 7.88 -14.46
CA ASP A 213 -15.51 8.76 -15.55
C ASP A 213 -16.66 9.21 -16.47
N GLU A 214 -17.15 8.33 -17.36
CA GLU A 214 -18.21 8.65 -18.32
C GLU A 214 -19.07 7.41 -18.61
N VAL A 215 -20.29 7.38 -18.05
CA VAL A 215 -21.21 6.24 -18.22
C VAL A 215 -21.56 6.02 -19.68
N SER A 216 -21.66 7.09 -20.49
CA SER A 216 -22.06 6.99 -21.90
C SER A 216 -21.02 6.36 -22.83
N ALA A 217 -19.77 6.22 -22.39
CA ALA A 217 -18.70 5.59 -23.16
C ALA A 217 -18.64 4.06 -22.98
N ASN A 218 -19.47 3.50 -22.09
CA ASN A 218 -19.47 2.07 -21.82
C ASN A 218 -20.17 1.27 -22.93
N GLU A 219 -19.52 0.19 -23.35
CA GLU A 219 -20.11 -0.80 -24.25
C GLU A 219 -20.90 -1.83 -23.42
N VAL A 220 -22.22 -1.88 -23.64
CA VAL A 220 -23.10 -2.83 -22.95
C VAL A 220 -23.48 -3.95 -23.91
N GLU A 221 -23.11 -5.18 -23.60
CA GLU A 221 -23.54 -6.36 -24.33
C GLU A 221 -24.65 -7.09 -23.56
N VAL A 222 -25.83 -7.26 -24.19
CA VAL A 222 -26.94 -8.07 -23.64
C VAL A 222 -27.04 -9.36 -24.45
N ARG A 223 -26.95 -10.51 -23.78
CA ARG A 223 -27.07 -11.83 -24.42
C ARG A 223 -28.36 -12.51 -24.01
N LEU A 224 -29.14 -12.95 -24.99
CA LEU A 224 -30.32 -13.77 -24.78
C LEU A 224 -29.98 -15.23 -25.07
N SER A 225 -30.23 -16.11 -24.11
CA SER A 225 -30.07 -17.55 -24.30
C SER A 225 -31.41 -18.25 -24.08
N SER A 226 -31.75 -19.14 -25.01
CA SER A 226 -32.96 -19.96 -24.95
C SER A 226 -32.60 -21.44 -25.15
N ASN A 227 -33.54 -22.34 -24.83
CA ASN A 227 -33.39 -23.78 -25.11
C ASN A 227 -33.21 -24.09 -26.61
N ALA A 228 -33.48 -23.14 -27.51
CA ALA A 228 -33.31 -23.27 -28.96
C ALA A 228 -31.96 -22.72 -29.46
N GLY A 229 -31.13 -22.12 -28.59
CA GLY A 229 -29.85 -21.50 -28.92
C GLY A 229 -29.64 -20.16 -28.21
N SER A 230 -28.43 -19.61 -28.32
CA SER A 230 -28.08 -18.28 -27.82
C SER A 230 -27.87 -17.30 -28.96
N GLU A 231 -28.45 -16.11 -28.83
CA GLU A 231 -28.29 -15.01 -29.78
C GLU A 231 -27.79 -13.78 -29.02
N THR A 232 -26.75 -13.14 -29.54
CA THR A 232 -26.34 -11.82 -29.06
C THR A 232 -27.34 -10.82 -29.60
N VAL A 233 -28.09 -10.17 -28.71
CA VAL A 233 -29.00 -9.09 -29.09
C VAL A 233 -28.16 -7.83 -29.06
N GLU A 234 -27.92 -7.19 -30.21
CA GLU A 234 -27.23 -5.91 -30.19
C GLU A 234 -28.04 -4.92 -29.33
N PRO A 235 -27.41 -4.15 -28.45
CA PRO A 235 -28.10 -3.14 -27.65
C PRO A 235 -28.78 -2.17 -28.62
N VAL A 236 -30.11 -2.25 -28.70
CA VAL A 236 -30.92 -1.23 -29.38
C VAL A 236 -30.64 0.07 -28.65
N GLU A 237 -30.07 1.05 -29.36
CA GLU A 237 -29.88 2.44 -28.96
C GLU A 237 -29.93 2.63 -27.44
N VAL A 238 -28.77 2.64 -26.77
CA VAL A 238 -28.69 3.26 -25.45
C VAL A 238 -29.31 4.64 -25.63
N VAL A 239 -30.47 4.92 -25.06
CA VAL A 239 -31.12 6.22 -25.18
C VAL A 239 -30.49 7.10 -24.10
N PRO A 240 -29.44 7.89 -24.40
CA PRO A 240 -28.75 8.69 -23.40
C PRO A 240 -29.70 9.66 -22.68
N ASP A 241 -30.77 10.10 -23.36
CA ASP A 241 -31.63 11.17 -22.88
C ASP A 241 -32.70 10.73 -21.86
N ALA A 242 -32.95 9.42 -21.69
CA ALA A 242 -33.94 8.94 -20.71
C ALA A 242 -33.37 8.82 -19.28
N PHE A 243 -32.05 8.62 -19.15
CA PHE A 243 -31.36 8.43 -17.86
C PHE A 243 -30.57 9.66 -17.39
N ALA A 244 -30.45 10.70 -18.22
CA ALA A 244 -29.63 11.89 -17.94
C ALA A 244 -30.11 12.79 -16.77
N ASN A 245 -31.19 12.46 -16.05
CA ASN A 245 -31.80 13.41 -15.12
C ASN A 245 -32.32 12.87 -13.79
N LEU A 246 -31.80 11.75 -13.28
CA LEU A 246 -32.09 11.33 -11.90
C LEU A 246 -31.06 11.85 -10.87
N SER A 247 -29.85 12.22 -11.29
CA SER A 247 -28.84 12.80 -10.39
C SER A 247 -29.11 14.27 -10.00
N ARG A 248 -30.02 14.96 -10.70
CA ARG A 248 -30.45 16.34 -10.37
C ARG A 248 -31.75 16.44 -9.60
N SER A 249 -32.50 15.35 -9.40
CA SER A 249 -33.81 15.41 -8.71
C SER A 249 -33.71 15.27 -7.18
N GLY A 250 -32.51 15.26 -6.61
CA GLY A 250 -32.27 15.23 -5.17
C GLY A 250 -31.69 16.55 -4.66
N ARG A 251 -32.51 17.59 -4.54
CA ARG A 251 -32.29 18.70 -3.59
C ARG A 251 -33.53 18.92 -2.76
#